data_AF-A0A9D1SQM2-F1
#
_entry.id   AF-A0A9D1SQM2-F1
#
_cell.length_a   1.000
_cell.length_b   1.000
_cell.length_c   1.000
_cell.angle_alpha   90.00
_cell.angle_beta   90.00
_cell.angle_gamma   90.00
#
_symmetry.space_group_name_H-M   'P 1'
#
loop_
_entity.id
_entity.type
_entity.pdbx_description
1 polymer ?
#
loop_
_entity_poly.entity_id
_entity_poly.type
_entity_poly.pdbx_seq_one_letter_code
_entity_poly.pdbx_strand_id
1 'polypeptide(L)'
;MSEIGSKEYFCIFGGGAIRGLAYLGAMQAMQELGVTIKAFAGSSVGAVFAAFASLDYTCEEFRELFNEVNFDLFRDVRLDLTKKFAISKGEHFLNWIRTGIEKKYYGDKYQKDKNPPVTFKDIKKDFFVITTNINGCNPHIFSKYTTPDFEVAQAVRISTSLPGLLEPFEYDQNVLIDGDMMKSWPMWRVNEILCPRDSRIIEFRLEGAKCWPNVKNSVEYLNAVFATLSNFATDYIMQTYQPKDKFDYVKIDTDHILPVQFTLPQSEREKLIMLGYDTTMEYFKKTLLQKKKSLLPQYTVMLDHLIKIKNAVKNNKICDAKSYICDMFIYLCDAKRYIDIAIYDNAVRFKDYFFSHLQTSFFLKSTELKDKRQVEFYLNNLYDEVLERCMELEAYIKEFSM
;
A
#
# COMPACT_ATOMS: atom_id res chain seq x y z
N MET A 1 9.91 -26.05 11.10
CA MET A 1 8.98 -25.49 10.12
C MET A 1 8.92 -24.00 10.37
N SER A 2 9.77 -23.22 9.70
CA SER A 2 9.65 -21.76 9.73
C SER A 2 8.46 -21.36 8.86
N GLU A 3 7.55 -20.54 9.39
CA GLU A 3 6.49 -19.89 8.63
C GLU A 3 7.16 -18.96 7.60
N ILE A 4 7.28 -19.42 6.35
CA ILE A 4 7.89 -18.64 5.27
C ILE A 4 6.86 -17.59 4.81
N GLY A 5 7.09 -16.33 5.19
CA GLY A 5 7.05 -15.09 4.36
C GLY A 5 5.83 -14.73 3.49
N SER A 6 4.86 -15.61 3.27
CA SER A 6 3.97 -15.49 2.10
C SER A 6 2.90 -14.40 2.21
N LYS A 7 2.58 -13.94 3.42
CA LYS A 7 1.50 -12.97 3.71
C LYS A 7 1.97 -11.77 4.55
N GLU A 8 3.21 -11.34 4.38
CA GLU A 8 3.70 -10.10 4.99
C GLU A 8 3.51 -8.89 4.07
N TYR A 9 2.93 -7.81 4.60
CA TYR A 9 2.56 -6.64 3.81
C TYR A 9 2.86 -5.30 4.48
N PHE A 10 3.22 -4.32 3.65
CA PHE A 10 2.99 -2.90 3.90
C PHE A 10 1.56 -2.57 3.40
N CYS A 11 0.67 -2.17 4.31
CA CYS A 11 -0.74 -1.94 3.99
C CYS A 11 -1.02 -0.46 3.78
N ILE A 12 -1.68 -0.11 2.68
CA ILE A 12 -2.05 1.27 2.35
C ILE A 12 -3.56 1.37 2.22
N PHE A 13 -4.18 2.24 3.02
CA PHE A 13 -5.60 2.56 2.93
C PHE A 13 -5.81 3.89 2.22
N GLY A 14 -6.50 3.86 1.07
CA GLY A 14 -6.94 5.06 0.38
C GLY A 14 -8.08 5.79 1.09
N GLY A 15 -8.40 6.98 0.61
CA GLY A 15 -9.57 7.72 1.04
C GLY A 15 -10.87 7.24 0.39
N GLY A 16 -11.97 7.71 0.97
CA GLY A 16 -13.34 7.36 0.59
C GLY A 16 -14.42 7.87 1.55
N ALA A 17 -14.07 8.77 2.49
CA ALA A 17 -14.96 9.30 3.52
C ALA A 17 -15.74 8.18 4.26
N ILE A 18 -17.06 8.24 4.33
CA ILE A 18 -17.89 7.27 5.07
C ILE A 18 -17.72 5.81 4.59
N ARG A 19 -17.28 5.62 3.34
CA ARG A 19 -16.99 4.29 2.76
C ARG A 19 -15.86 3.56 3.49
N GLY A 20 -15.06 4.29 4.27
CA GLY A 20 -13.99 3.74 5.12
C GLY A 20 -14.46 2.63 6.05
N LEU A 21 -15.75 2.56 6.42
CA LEU A 21 -16.30 1.44 7.20
C LEU A 21 -16.02 0.07 6.58
N ALA A 22 -15.88 -0.02 5.26
CA ALA A 22 -15.50 -1.27 4.60
C ALA A 22 -14.10 -1.78 5.03
N TYR A 23 -13.20 -0.89 5.46
CA TYR A 23 -11.89 -1.29 5.96
C TYR A 23 -11.95 -2.10 7.26
N LEU A 24 -13.02 -1.98 8.05
CA LEU A 24 -13.24 -2.85 9.22
C LEU A 24 -13.33 -4.32 8.79
N GLY A 25 -14.17 -4.60 7.80
CA GLY A 25 -14.30 -5.96 7.26
C GLY A 25 -13.04 -6.42 6.56
N ALA A 26 -12.35 -5.53 5.84
CA ALA A 26 -11.08 -5.86 5.21
C ALA A 26 -9.99 -6.24 6.23
N MET A 27 -9.89 -5.50 7.33
CA MET A 27 -8.96 -5.81 8.43
C MET A 27 -9.32 -7.14 9.10
N GLN A 28 -10.61 -7.40 9.34
CA GLN A 28 -11.07 -8.67 9.87
C GLN A 28 -10.69 -9.84 8.94
N ALA A 29 -10.93 -9.72 7.63
CA ALA A 29 -10.56 -10.73 6.66
C ALA A 29 -9.04 -10.97 6.63
N MET A 30 -8.22 -9.90 6.65
CA MET A 30 -6.77 -10.02 6.72
C MET A 30 -6.31 -10.75 7.98
N GLN A 31 -6.91 -10.46 9.13
CA GLN A 31 -6.61 -11.14 10.40
C GLN A 31 -6.94 -12.63 10.33
N GLU A 32 -8.13 -13.00 9.84
CA GLU A 32 -8.55 -14.40 9.68
C GLU A 32 -7.71 -15.19 8.69
N LEU A 33 -7.17 -14.52 7.67
CA LEU A 33 -6.26 -15.10 6.66
C LEU A 33 -4.81 -15.24 7.17
N GLY A 34 -4.51 -14.79 8.38
CA GLY A 34 -3.15 -14.80 8.95
C GLY A 34 -2.20 -13.81 8.25
N VAL A 35 -2.73 -12.70 7.73
CA VAL A 35 -1.93 -11.67 7.07
C VAL A 35 -1.18 -10.84 8.12
N THR A 36 0.14 -10.73 7.97
CA THR A 36 1.00 -9.95 8.86
C THR A 36 1.26 -8.58 8.25
N ILE A 37 0.89 -7.51 8.95
CA ILE A 37 1.12 -6.14 8.49
C ILE A 37 2.34 -5.54 9.19
N LYS A 38 3.41 -5.28 8.41
CA LYS A 38 4.66 -4.67 8.87
C LYS A 38 4.52 -3.18 9.17
N ALA A 39 3.77 -2.47 8.33
CA ALA A 39 3.53 -1.04 8.46
C ALA A 39 2.23 -0.64 7.79
N PHE A 40 1.67 0.49 8.21
CA PHE A 40 0.44 1.07 7.65
C PHE A 40 0.71 2.41 6.99
N ALA A 41 0.02 2.73 5.91
CA ALA A 41 -0.07 4.08 5.41
C ALA A 41 -1.53 4.40 5.10
N GLY A 42 -1.88 5.68 5.14
CA GLY A 42 -3.23 6.07 4.81
C GLY A 42 -3.39 7.52 4.38
N SER A 43 -4.46 7.75 3.64
CA SER A 43 -4.92 9.05 3.18
C SER A 43 -6.39 9.23 3.51
N SER A 44 -6.80 10.42 3.93
CA SER A 44 -8.19 10.71 4.31
C SER A 44 -8.70 9.74 5.37
N VAL A 45 -9.88 9.15 5.18
CA VAL A 45 -10.37 8.08 6.07
C VAL A 45 -9.37 6.92 6.21
N GLY A 46 -8.57 6.61 5.18
CA GLY A 46 -7.52 5.61 5.29
C GLY A 46 -6.43 5.98 6.30
N ALA A 47 -6.12 7.27 6.49
CA ALA A 47 -5.19 7.74 7.53
C ALA A 47 -5.75 7.50 8.93
N VAL A 48 -7.07 7.65 9.10
CA VAL A 48 -7.78 7.32 10.34
C VAL A 48 -7.59 5.83 10.67
N PHE A 49 -7.86 4.95 9.71
CA PHE A 49 -7.67 3.51 9.88
C PHE A 49 -6.21 3.13 10.11
N ALA A 50 -5.26 3.70 9.37
CA ALA A 50 -3.83 3.46 9.56
C ALA A 50 -3.35 3.87 10.97
N ALA A 51 -3.79 5.03 11.47
CA ALA A 51 -3.42 5.51 12.81
C ALA A 51 -3.96 4.59 13.91
N PHE A 52 -5.24 4.27 13.89
CA PHE A 52 -5.82 3.37 14.89
C PHE A 52 -5.27 1.93 14.78
N ALA A 53 -5.05 1.41 13.56
CA ALA A 53 -4.44 0.09 13.37
C ALA A 53 -2.98 0.04 13.85
N SER A 54 -2.24 1.16 13.79
CA SER A 54 -0.88 1.27 14.33
C SER A 54 -0.82 1.23 15.86
N LEU A 55 -1.96 1.46 16.53
CA LEU A 55 -2.15 1.38 17.97
C LEU A 55 -2.76 0.03 18.41
N ASP A 56 -2.78 -0.96 17.53
CA ASP A 56 -3.32 -2.31 17.78
C ASP A 56 -4.79 -2.29 18.23
N TYR A 57 -5.60 -1.41 17.61
CA TYR A 57 -7.05 -1.49 17.73
C TYR A 57 -7.58 -2.80 17.14
N THR A 58 -8.47 -3.47 17.88
CA THR A 58 -9.21 -4.64 17.39
C THR A 58 -10.36 -4.21 16.47
N CYS A 59 -10.86 -5.14 15.66
CA CYS A 59 -12.02 -4.89 14.79
C CYS A 59 -13.25 -4.46 15.60
N GLU A 60 -13.44 -5.04 16.79
CA GLU A 60 -14.50 -4.72 17.74
C GLU A 60 -14.35 -3.30 18.29
N GLU A 61 -13.16 -2.94 18.77
CA GLU A 61 -12.89 -1.59 19.30
C GLU A 61 -13.10 -0.52 18.22
N PHE A 62 -12.67 -0.79 16.99
CA PHE A 62 -12.95 0.10 15.88
C PHE A 62 -14.45 0.20 15.58
N ARG A 63 -15.19 -0.93 15.58
CA ARG A 63 -16.64 -0.94 15.35
C ARG A 63 -17.35 -0.10 16.40
N GLU A 64 -16.96 -0.20 17.66
CA GLU A 64 -17.46 0.64 18.76
C GLU A 64 -17.14 2.11 18.53
N LEU A 65 -15.87 2.43 18.22
CA LEU A 65 -15.42 3.80 17.96
C LEU A 65 -16.23 4.47 16.83
N PHE A 66 -16.52 3.76 15.75
CA PHE A 66 -17.33 4.25 14.62
C PHE A 66 -18.84 4.27 14.90
N ASN A 67 -19.33 3.47 15.85
CA ASN A 67 -20.71 3.57 16.32
C ASN A 67 -20.93 4.84 17.16
N GLU A 68 -19.92 5.28 17.90
CA GLU A 68 -19.93 6.54 18.66
C GLU A 68 -19.83 7.80 17.77
N VAL A 69 -19.38 7.65 16.51
CA VAL A 69 -19.34 8.74 15.52
C VAL A 69 -20.78 9.17 15.20
N ASN A 70 -21.21 10.26 15.84
CA ASN A 70 -22.46 10.92 15.52
C ASN A 70 -22.24 12.06 14.50
N PHE A 71 -23.25 12.31 13.69
CA PHE A 71 -23.21 13.18 12.51
C PHE A 71 -22.95 14.66 12.79
N ASP A 72 -22.88 15.05 14.06
CA ASP A 72 -22.56 16.41 14.48
C ASP A 72 -21.06 16.75 14.34
N LEU A 73 -20.18 15.76 14.14
CA LEU A 73 -18.72 15.96 14.01
C LEU A 73 -18.31 16.89 12.84
N PHE A 74 -19.16 17.03 11.83
CA PHE A 74 -18.94 17.89 10.67
C PHE A 74 -19.92 19.08 10.59
N ARG A 75 -20.77 19.29 11.62
CA ARG A 75 -21.83 20.31 11.62
C ARG A 75 -21.37 21.72 12.04
N ASP A 76 -20.07 21.99 12.13
CA ASP A 76 -19.52 23.34 12.31
C ASP A 76 -19.73 24.21 11.04
N VAL A 77 -20.97 24.39 10.60
CA VAL A 77 -21.28 25.02 9.32
C VAL A 77 -21.12 26.54 9.42
N ARG A 78 -20.06 27.05 8.79
CA ARG A 78 -20.04 28.39 8.21
C ARG A 78 -19.74 28.23 6.73
N LEU A 79 -20.72 28.50 5.86
CA LEU A 79 -20.47 28.63 4.43
C LEU A 79 -19.66 29.91 4.21
N ASP A 80 -18.34 29.79 4.28
CA ASP A 80 -17.44 30.86 3.94
C ASP A 80 -16.99 30.69 2.48
N LEU A 81 -17.59 31.48 1.58
CA LEU A 81 -17.24 31.54 0.16
C LEU A 81 -15.92 32.31 -0.10
N THR A 82 -15.12 32.60 0.93
CA THR A 82 -13.76 33.17 0.78
C THR A 82 -12.73 32.13 0.32
N LYS A 83 -11.46 32.54 0.20
CA LYS A 83 -10.32 31.73 -0.30
C LYS A 83 -10.17 30.33 0.32
N LYS A 84 -10.80 30.05 1.47
CA LYS A 84 -10.71 28.78 2.19
C LYS A 84 -11.71 27.71 1.76
N PHE A 85 -12.80 28.07 1.07
CA PHE A 85 -13.87 27.18 0.56
C PHE A 85 -14.05 25.90 1.39
N ALA A 86 -14.55 26.04 2.62
CA ALA A 86 -14.73 24.94 3.57
C ALA A 86 -16.05 25.09 4.32
N ILE A 87 -16.71 23.95 4.58
CA ILE A 87 -17.98 23.90 5.32
C ILE A 87 -17.72 23.82 6.83
N SER A 88 -16.62 23.22 7.28
CA SER A 88 -16.29 23.01 8.70
C SER A 88 -14.81 23.25 9.02
N LYS A 89 -14.54 23.72 10.25
CA LYS A 89 -13.19 23.81 10.82
C LYS A 89 -12.59 22.45 11.18
N GLY A 90 -13.41 21.43 11.37
CA GLY A 90 -12.96 20.07 11.69
C GLY A 90 -12.47 19.88 13.12
N GLU A 91 -12.75 20.79 14.05
CA GLU A 91 -12.32 20.71 15.46
C GLU A 91 -12.98 19.54 16.20
N HIS A 92 -14.28 19.32 15.97
CA HIS A 92 -14.98 18.17 16.55
C HIS A 92 -14.39 16.84 16.04
N PHE A 93 -14.09 16.75 14.75
CA PHE A 93 -13.45 15.58 14.15
C PHE A 93 -12.03 15.35 14.69
N LEU A 94 -11.23 16.42 14.80
CA LEU A 94 -9.91 16.38 15.42
C LEU A 94 -9.96 15.85 16.85
N ASN A 95 -10.89 16.38 17.67
CA ASN A 95 -11.06 15.95 19.05
C ASN A 95 -11.52 14.50 19.18
N TRP A 96 -12.35 14.01 18.25
CA TRP A 96 -12.73 12.59 18.20
C TRP A 96 -11.53 11.69 17.90
N ILE A 97 -10.72 12.02 16.88
CA ILE A 97 -9.50 11.27 16.55
C ILE A 97 -8.55 11.28 17.75
N ARG A 98 -8.28 12.47 18.30
CA ARG A 98 -7.39 12.68 19.47
C ARG A 98 -7.85 11.83 20.65
N THR A 99 -9.12 11.92 21.01
CA THR A 99 -9.69 11.15 22.13
C THR A 99 -9.52 9.64 21.92
N GLY A 100 -9.78 9.13 20.70
CA GLY A 100 -9.57 7.71 20.40
C GLY A 100 -8.11 7.32 20.60
N ILE A 101 -7.19 8.02 19.93
CA ILE A 101 -5.74 7.76 20.01
C ILE A 101 -5.25 7.79 21.46
N GLU A 102 -5.60 8.84 22.20
CA GLU A 102 -5.14 9.04 23.57
C GLU A 102 -5.72 7.99 24.53
N LYS A 103 -7.01 7.61 24.39
CA LYS A 103 -7.62 6.54 25.19
C LYS A 103 -6.86 5.23 25.03
N LYS A 104 -6.50 4.84 23.80
CA LYS A 104 -5.77 3.60 23.55
C LYS A 104 -4.31 3.68 24.01
N TYR A 105 -3.64 4.80 23.73
CA TYR A 105 -2.23 4.98 24.07
C TYR A 105 -1.98 5.08 25.59
N TYR A 106 -2.77 5.89 26.29
CA TYR A 106 -2.62 6.10 27.74
C TYR A 106 -3.35 5.04 28.58
N GLY A 107 -4.33 4.33 28.00
CA GLY A 107 -5.15 3.34 28.70
C GLY A 107 -5.81 3.94 29.94
N ASP A 108 -5.70 3.25 31.08
CA ASP A 108 -6.26 3.68 32.36
C ASP A 108 -5.73 5.03 32.87
N LYS A 109 -4.60 5.51 32.32
CA LYS A 109 -4.00 6.81 32.68
C LYS A 109 -4.56 7.97 31.86
N TYR A 110 -5.45 7.71 30.91
CA TYR A 110 -6.06 8.74 30.10
C TYR A 110 -6.89 9.70 30.95
N GLN A 111 -6.60 10.99 30.82
CA GLN A 111 -7.28 12.12 31.40
C GLN A 111 -7.46 13.17 30.32
N LYS A 112 -8.72 13.32 29.88
CA LYS A 112 -9.10 14.28 28.86
C LYS A 112 -8.52 15.68 29.17
N ASP A 113 -7.92 16.29 28.16
CA ASP A 113 -7.32 17.63 28.17
C ASP A 113 -6.15 17.83 29.17
N LYS A 114 -5.58 16.74 29.72
CA LYS A 114 -4.43 16.80 30.64
C LYS A 114 -3.20 16.04 30.16
N ASN A 115 -3.39 14.96 29.40
CA ASN A 115 -2.26 14.26 28.80
C ASN A 115 -1.65 15.10 27.67
N PRO A 116 -0.32 14.99 27.42
CA PRO A 116 0.26 15.59 26.23
C PRO A 116 -0.29 14.92 24.96
N PRO A 117 -0.35 15.63 23.82
CA PRO A 117 -0.75 15.03 22.56
C PRO A 117 0.17 13.87 22.17
N VAL A 118 -0.40 12.79 21.64
CA VAL A 118 0.37 11.65 21.14
C VAL A 118 1.01 12.02 19.80
N THR A 119 2.33 11.83 19.71
CA THR A 119 3.15 12.19 18.55
C THR A 119 3.64 10.96 17.79
N PHE A 120 4.16 11.13 16.58
CA PHE A 120 4.60 10.00 15.76
C PHE A 120 5.72 9.17 16.39
N LYS A 121 6.63 9.77 17.17
CA LYS A 121 7.68 9.01 17.89
C LYS A 121 7.14 8.12 19.00
N ASP A 122 5.92 8.37 19.48
CA ASP A 122 5.30 7.60 20.56
C ASP A 122 4.71 6.27 20.05
N ILE A 123 4.44 6.19 18.75
CA ILE A 123 3.84 5.01 18.11
C ILE A 123 4.93 4.03 17.70
N LYS A 124 4.84 2.80 18.22
CA LYS A 124 5.84 1.74 17.96
C LYS A 124 5.78 1.20 16.54
N LYS A 125 4.57 0.92 16.05
CA LYS A 125 4.34 0.35 14.73
C LYS A 125 4.52 1.42 13.67
N ASP A 126 5.24 1.09 12.60
CA ASP A 126 5.48 2.03 11.52
C ASP A 126 4.16 2.40 10.85
N PHE A 127 3.86 3.69 10.85
CA PHE A 127 2.75 4.20 10.07
C PHE A 127 3.02 5.58 9.48
N PHE A 128 2.29 5.87 8.39
CA PHE A 128 2.46 7.06 7.56
C PHE A 128 1.11 7.70 7.26
N VAL A 129 1.02 9.01 7.46
CA VAL A 129 -0.14 9.81 7.06
C VAL A 129 0.21 10.62 5.82
N ILE A 130 -0.56 10.42 4.77
CA ILE A 130 -0.34 11.03 3.45
C ILE A 130 -1.22 12.26 3.33
N THR A 131 -0.63 13.39 2.96
CA THR A 131 -1.34 14.66 2.69
C THR A 131 -0.84 15.27 1.39
N THR A 132 -1.61 16.19 0.81
CA THR A 132 -1.23 16.86 -0.43
C THR A 132 -0.81 18.29 -0.16
N ASN A 133 0.41 18.67 -0.55
CA ASN A 133 0.84 20.06 -0.62
C ASN A 133 0.42 20.67 -1.96
N ILE A 134 -0.53 21.61 -1.93
CA ILE A 134 -1.03 22.25 -3.15
C ILE A 134 -0.14 23.35 -3.70
N ASN A 135 0.77 23.91 -2.90
CA ASN A 135 1.71 24.93 -3.38
C ASN A 135 2.72 24.33 -4.36
N GLY A 136 3.14 23.09 -4.13
CA GLY A 136 4.16 22.41 -4.91
C GLY A 136 3.69 21.18 -5.67
N CYS A 137 2.40 20.86 -5.64
CA CYS A 137 1.82 19.66 -6.27
C CYS A 137 2.56 18.36 -5.87
N ASN A 138 2.90 18.21 -4.59
CA ASN A 138 3.69 17.10 -4.07
C ASN A 138 3.10 16.54 -2.77
N PRO A 139 3.44 15.30 -2.38
CA PRO A 139 2.99 14.75 -1.11
C PRO A 139 3.74 15.40 0.05
N HIS A 140 3.04 15.59 1.16
CA HIS A 140 3.65 15.78 2.46
C HIS A 140 3.30 14.57 3.34
N ILE A 141 4.33 13.85 3.80
CA ILE A 141 4.18 12.59 4.55
C ILE A 141 4.52 12.85 6.01
N PHE A 142 3.57 12.61 6.91
CA PHE A 142 3.82 12.61 8.35
C PHE A 142 4.13 11.19 8.82
N SER A 143 5.20 11.03 9.60
CA SER A 143 5.64 9.75 10.13
C SER A 143 6.67 9.96 11.24
N LYS A 144 7.07 8.89 11.93
CA LYS A 144 8.18 8.95 12.89
C LYS A 144 9.54 9.28 12.25
N TYR A 145 9.65 9.11 10.92
CA TYR A 145 10.86 9.35 10.16
C TYR A 145 10.95 10.77 9.59
N THR A 146 9.80 11.42 9.38
CA THR A 146 9.70 12.75 8.74
C THR A 146 9.29 13.84 9.71
N THR A 147 8.40 13.53 10.66
CA THR A 147 7.79 14.49 11.61
C THR A 147 7.58 13.83 13.00
N PRO A 148 8.65 13.36 13.66
CA PRO A 148 8.55 12.55 14.90
C PRO A 148 7.78 13.25 16.03
N ASP A 149 7.95 14.56 16.19
CA ASP A 149 7.34 15.34 17.27
C ASP A 149 5.95 15.93 16.90
N PHE A 150 5.45 15.66 15.69
CA PHE A 150 4.15 16.17 15.25
C PHE A 150 3.01 15.32 15.82
N GLU A 151 1.91 15.97 16.19
CA GLU A 151 0.73 15.30 16.74
C GLU A 151 0.07 14.40 15.69
N VAL A 152 -0.18 13.13 16.04
CA VAL A 152 -0.80 12.16 15.13
C VAL A 152 -2.22 12.58 14.75
N ALA A 153 -3.04 12.96 15.74
CA ALA A 153 -4.42 13.35 15.49
C ALA A 153 -4.52 14.55 14.54
N GLN A 154 -3.64 15.54 14.69
CA GLN A 154 -3.58 16.69 13.79
C GLN A 154 -3.21 16.27 12.37
N ALA A 155 -2.18 15.44 12.19
CA ALA A 155 -1.79 14.94 10.88
C ALA A 155 -2.93 14.20 10.18
N VAL A 156 -3.65 13.33 10.91
CA VAL A 156 -4.81 12.62 10.38
C VAL A 156 -5.91 13.61 9.96
N ARG A 157 -6.23 14.63 10.77
CA ARG A 157 -7.20 15.67 10.39
C ARG A 157 -6.77 16.46 9.16
N ILE A 158 -5.47 16.76 9.02
CA ILE A 158 -4.95 17.40 7.80
C ILE A 158 -5.20 16.48 6.59
N SER A 159 -4.91 15.19 6.72
CA SER A 159 -5.14 14.19 5.68
C SER A 159 -6.61 14.01 5.29
N THR A 160 -7.57 14.37 6.14
CA THR A 160 -9.00 14.36 5.82
C THR A 160 -9.53 15.70 5.28
N SER A 161 -8.66 16.67 5.01
CA SER A 161 -9.04 18.05 4.67
C SER A 161 -9.51 18.18 3.22
N LEU A 162 -10.63 17.53 2.90
CA LEU A 162 -11.19 17.51 1.56
C LEU A 162 -11.63 18.94 1.17
N PRO A 163 -11.16 19.50 0.04
CA PRO A 163 -11.57 20.83 -0.42
C PRO A 163 -13.09 20.95 -0.53
N GLY A 164 -13.66 22.03 -0.03
CA GLY A 164 -15.10 22.22 0.07
C GLY A 164 -15.72 21.71 1.35
N LEU A 165 -15.09 20.76 2.06
CA LEU A 165 -15.62 20.19 3.30
C LEU A 165 -14.91 20.72 4.54
N LEU A 166 -13.59 20.58 4.60
CA LEU A 166 -12.77 20.95 5.76
C LEU A 166 -11.74 22.02 5.39
N GLU A 167 -11.47 22.94 6.33
CA GLU A 167 -10.46 23.98 6.11
C GLU A 167 -9.08 23.36 5.82
N PRO A 168 -8.33 23.88 4.82
CA PRO A 168 -6.95 23.47 4.60
C PRO A 168 -6.06 23.88 5.78
N PHE A 169 -4.88 23.27 5.90
CA PHE A 169 -3.96 23.53 6.99
C PHE A 169 -2.66 24.16 6.50
N GLU A 170 -2.23 25.25 7.12
CA GLU A 170 -0.94 25.88 6.81
C GLU A 170 0.16 25.24 7.67
N TYR A 171 1.14 24.61 7.01
CA TYR A 171 2.29 23.98 7.65
C TYR A 171 3.56 24.32 6.88
N ASP A 172 4.54 24.92 7.56
CA ASP A 172 5.82 25.32 6.97
C ASP A 172 5.68 26.08 5.64
N GLN A 173 4.88 27.14 5.65
CA GLN A 173 4.54 27.99 4.48
C GLN A 173 3.81 27.27 3.32
N ASN A 174 3.47 26.00 3.49
CA ASN A 174 2.70 25.21 2.54
C ASN A 174 1.25 25.06 3.01
N VAL A 175 0.35 24.91 2.06
CA VAL A 175 -1.05 24.60 2.29
C VAL A 175 -1.25 23.11 2.05
N LEU A 176 -1.60 22.40 3.12
CA LEU A 176 -1.84 20.97 3.12
C LEU A 176 -3.33 20.67 3.11
N ILE A 177 -3.72 19.72 2.27
CA ILE A 177 -5.09 19.22 2.14
C ILE A 177 -5.12 17.69 2.10
N ASP A 178 -6.31 17.13 1.88
CA ASP A 178 -6.52 15.69 1.76
C ASP A 178 -5.49 14.99 0.84
N GLY A 179 -4.95 13.86 1.30
CA GLY A 179 -3.95 13.08 0.56
C GLY A 179 -4.48 12.43 -0.72
N ASP A 180 -5.80 12.24 -0.83
CA ASP A 180 -6.44 11.56 -1.95
C ASP A 180 -6.48 12.42 -3.21
N MET A 181 -6.08 13.69 -3.14
CA MET A 181 -5.90 14.50 -4.35
C MET A 181 -4.83 13.90 -5.28
N MET A 182 -3.92 13.10 -4.75
CA MET A 182 -2.90 12.36 -5.52
C MET A 182 -3.31 10.92 -5.86
N LYS A 183 -4.57 10.53 -5.59
CA LYS A 183 -5.09 9.17 -5.84
C LYS A 183 -5.08 8.76 -7.32
N SER A 184 -4.77 9.68 -8.24
CA SER A 184 -4.46 9.37 -9.64
C SER A 184 -3.19 8.52 -9.82
N TRP A 185 -2.38 8.35 -8.78
CA TRP A 185 -1.21 7.49 -8.73
C TRP A 185 -1.40 6.33 -7.73
N PRO A 186 -0.64 5.22 -7.87
CA PRO A 186 -0.50 4.28 -6.78
C PRO A 186 0.06 4.99 -5.56
N MET A 187 -0.54 4.80 -4.39
CA MET A 187 -0.20 5.59 -3.21
C MET A 187 1.22 5.32 -2.73
N TRP A 188 1.73 4.10 -2.90
CA TRP A 188 3.13 3.78 -2.62
C TRP A 188 4.12 4.53 -3.51
N ARG A 189 3.69 5.08 -4.66
CA ARG A 189 4.55 5.75 -5.63
C ARG A 189 4.74 7.23 -5.35
N VAL A 190 3.89 7.84 -4.52
CA VAL A 190 3.98 9.29 -4.29
C VAL A 190 5.25 9.66 -3.51
N ASN A 191 5.75 8.77 -2.65
CA ASN A 191 6.99 8.96 -1.91
C ASN A 191 7.73 7.62 -1.72
N GLU A 192 9.05 7.61 -1.85
CA GLU A 192 9.88 6.40 -1.76
C GLU A 192 9.72 5.65 -0.42
N ILE A 193 9.45 6.37 0.68
CA ILE A 193 9.26 5.76 2.00
C ILE A 193 8.04 4.82 2.06
N LEU A 194 7.10 4.99 1.14
CA LEU A 194 5.88 4.18 1.04
C LEU A 194 6.07 2.94 0.16
N CYS A 195 7.27 2.73 -0.41
CA CYS A 195 7.61 1.58 -1.23
C CYS A 195 8.86 0.84 -0.69
N PRO A 196 8.81 0.31 0.55
CA PRO A 196 9.94 -0.40 1.14
C PRO A 196 10.39 -1.57 0.28
N ARG A 197 11.70 -1.84 0.24
CA ARG A 197 12.28 -2.89 -0.64
C ARG A 197 11.93 -4.31 -0.22
N ASP A 198 11.82 -4.54 1.08
CA ASP A 198 11.72 -5.85 1.75
C ASP A 198 10.28 -6.28 2.08
N SER A 199 9.29 -5.59 1.52
CA SER A 199 7.88 -5.84 1.80
C SER A 199 7.04 -5.79 0.53
N ARG A 200 6.06 -6.70 0.44
CA ARG A 200 4.96 -6.58 -0.51
C ARG A 200 4.06 -5.42 -0.11
N ILE A 201 3.36 -4.84 -1.07
CA ILE A 201 2.43 -3.74 -0.82
C ILE A 201 1.01 -4.22 -1.13
N ILE A 202 0.08 -3.98 -0.20
CA ILE A 202 -1.35 -4.12 -0.46
C ILE A 202 -2.00 -2.74 -0.34
N GLU A 203 -2.60 -2.28 -1.43
CA GLU A 203 -3.30 -1.00 -1.49
C GLU A 203 -4.80 -1.22 -1.60
N PHE A 204 -5.53 -0.75 -0.60
CA PHE A 204 -6.99 -0.76 -0.57
C PHE A 204 -7.55 0.53 -1.15
N ARG A 205 -8.40 0.42 -2.16
CA ARG A 205 -9.00 1.55 -2.86
C ARG A 205 -10.51 1.51 -2.77
N LEU A 206 -11.10 2.51 -2.12
CA LEU A 206 -12.55 2.70 -2.07
C LEU A 206 -12.99 3.45 -3.32
N GLU A 207 -13.89 2.85 -4.08
CA GLU A 207 -14.47 3.44 -5.27
C GLU A 207 -16.00 3.44 -5.18
N GLY A 208 -16.64 4.38 -5.85
CA GLY A 208 -18.10 4.37 -6.01
C GLY A 208 -18.51 3.77 -7.34
N ALA A 209 -19.82 3.55 -7.51
CA ALA A 209 -20.41 2.99 -8.71
C ALA A 209 -19.89 3.66 -9.99
N LYS A 210 -19.58 2.84 -11.00
CA LYS A 210 -19.17 3.31 -12.34
C LYS A 210 -20.31 3.94 -13.13
N CYS A 211 -21.55 3.58 -12.80
CA CYS A 211 -22.73 4.08 -13.48
C CYS A 211 -23.57 4.89 -12.49
N TRP A 212 -23.94 6.12 -12.85
CA TRP A 212 -24.86 6.95 -12.09
C TRP A 212 -26.09 7.18 -12.98
N PRO A 213 -27.24 6.56 -12.69
CA PRO A 213 -28.37 6.58 -13.61
C PRO A 213 -28.95 8.00 -13.80
N ASN A 214 -28.89 8.85 -12.76
CA ASN A 214 -29.27 10.25 -12.83
C ASN A 214 -28.41 11.07 -11.85
N VAL A 215 -27.99 12.27 -12.26
CA VAL A 215 -27.32 13.25 -11.41
C VAL A 215 -28.31 14.37 -11.12
N LYS A 216 -28.82 14.47 -9.89
CA LYS A 216 -29.99 15.29 -9.57
C LYS A 216 -29.66 16.67 -9.00
N ASN A 217 -28.49 16.84 -8.40
CA ASN A 217 -28.10 18.07 -7.73
C ASN A 217 -26.57 18.30 -7.80
N SER A 218 -26.12 19.48 -7.38
CA SER A 218 -24.70 19.87 -7.45
C SER A 218 -23.78 18.97 -6.63
N VAL A 219 -24.26 18.40 -5.51
CA VAL A 219 -23.48 17.48 -4.67
C VAL A 219 -23.29 16.14 -5.37
N GLU A 220 -24.37 15.59 -5.94
CA GLU A 220 -24.30 14.39 -6.77
C GLU A 220 -23.43 14.60 -8.01
N TYR A 221 -23.47 15.79 -8.61
CA TYR A 221 -22.63 16.14 -9.76
C TYR A 221 -21.14 16.15 -9.37
N LEU A 222 -20.77 16.85 -8.31
CA LEU A 222 -19.39 16.88 -7.83
C LEU A 222 -18.90 15.47 -7.46
N ASN A 223 -19.74 14.69 -6.76
CA ASN A 223 -19.41 13.30 -6.46
C ASN A 223 -19.23 12.47 -7.73
N ALA A 224 -20.11 12.60 -8.72
CA ALA A 224 -19.98 11.87 -9.99
C ALA A 224 -18.66 12.23 -10.69
N VAL A 225 -18.26 13.52 -10.72
CA VAL A 225 -16.96 13.95 -11.25
C VAL A 225 -15.80 13.29 -10.52
N PHE A 226 -15.78 13.34 -9.18
CA PHE A 226 -14.74 12.69 -8.38
C PHE A 226 -14.71 11.17 -8.59
N ALA A 227 -15.88 10.51 -8.59
CA ALA A 227 -16.00 9.07 -8.79
C ALA A 227 -15.54 8.64 -10.19
N THR A 228 -15.82 9.43 -11.23
CA THR A 228 -15.33 9.18 -12.59
C THR A 228 -13.81 9.23 -12.63
N LEU A 229 -13.20 10.32 -12.13
CA LEU A 229 -11.74 10.47 -12.12
C LEU A 229 -11.05 9.36 -11.32
N SER A 230 -11.57 9.06 -10.12
CA SER A 230 -11.04 8.02 -9.25
C SER A 230 -11.16 6.63 -9.87
N ASN A 231 -12.29 6.28 -10.49
CA ASN A 231 -12.47 4.99 -11.16
C ASN A 231 -11.52 4.81 -12.34
N PHE A 232 -11.36 5.81 -13.22
CA PHE A 232 -10.42 5.72 -14.34
C PHE A 232 -8.98 5.53 -13.85
N ALA A 233 -8.57 6.29 -12.84
CA ALA A 233 -7.25 6.14 -12.23
C ALA A 233 -7.06 4.74 -11.64
N THR A 234 -8.03 4.26 -10.86
CA THR A 234 -7.97 2.95 -10.22
C THR A 234 -7.91 1.81 -11.24
N ASP A 235 -8.73 1.85 -12.28
CA ASP A 235 -8.69 0.85 -13.36
C ASP A 235 -7.32 0.85 -14.07
N TYR A 236 -6.78 2.03 -14.39
CA TYR A 236 -5.45 2.16 -15.01
C TYR A 236 -4.33 1.62 -14.11
N ILE A 237 -4.35 1.96 -12.82
CA ILE A 237 -3.38 1.50 -11.82
C ILE A 237 -3.44 -0.03 -11.70
N MET A 238 -4.63 -0.60 -11.53
CA MET A 238 -4.79 -2.05 -11.41
C MET A 238 -4.32 -2.77 -12.67
N GLN A 239 -4.69 -2.29 -13.86
CA GLN A 239 -4.23 -2.88 -15.12
C GLN A 239 -2.70 -2.84 -15.26
N THR A 240 -2.06 -1.76 -14.80
CA THR A 240 -0.62 -1.54 -14.96
C THR A 240 0.22 -2.27 -13.92
N TYR A 241 -0.21 -2.29 -12.67
CA TYR A 241 0.61 -2.72 -11.54
C TYR A 241 0.15 -4.00 -10.85
N GLN A 242 -1.14 -4.37 -10.93
CA GLN A 242 -1.60 -5.61 -10.29
C GLN A 242 -0.92 -6.88 -10.84
N PRO A 243 -0.55 -6.98 -12.13
CA PRO A 243 0.23 -8.13 -12.62
C PRO A 243 1.64 -8.22 -12.04
N LYS A 244 2.21 -7.13 -11.53
CA LYS A 244 3.55 -7.12 -10.93
C LYS A 244 3.52 -7.81 -9.57
N ASP A 245 4.56 -8.58 -9.29
CA ASP A 245 4.61 -9.41 -8.11
C ASP A 245 4.42 -8.59 -6.83
N LYS A 246 5.21 -7.54 -6.66
CA LYS A 246 5.28 -6.72 -5.44
C LYS A 246 3.96 -6.09 -5.00
N PHE A 247 3.07 -5.75 -5.94
CA PHE A 247 1.93 -4.86 -5.68
C PHE A 247 0.59 -5.59 -5.78
N ASP A 248 -0.16 -5.57 -4.70
CA ASP A 248 -1.50 -6.12 -4.58
C ASP A 248 -2.49 -4.96 -4.39
N TYR A 249 -3.66 -5.04 -5.05
CA TYR A 249 -4.68 -4.00 -5.01
C TYR A 249 -6.03 -4.62 -4.70
N VAL A 250 -6.71 -4.10 -3.69
CA VAL A 250 -8.08 -4.50 -3.33
C VAL A 250 -9.00 -3.31 -3.56
N LYS A 251 -9.73 -3.35 -4.68
CA LYS A 251 -10.76 -2.36 -4.99
C LYS A 251 -12.07 -2.79 -4.33
N ILE A 252 -12.58 -1.95 -3.44
CA ILE A 252 -13.89 -2.13 -2.82
C ILE A 252 -14.85 -1.13 -3.49
N ASP A 253 -15.78 -1.65 -4.29
CA ASP A 253 -16.81 -0.84 -4.96
C ASP A 253 -18.01 -0.70 -4.03
N THR A 254 -18.16 0.47 -3.41
CA THR A 254 -19.22 0.77 -2.46
C THR A 254 -20.50 1.28 -3.11
N ASP A 255 -20.67 1.02 -4.40
CA ASP A 255 -21.87 1.34 -5.16
C ASP A 255 -22.25 2.83 -5.06
N HIS A 256 -23.53 3.16 -4.90
CA HIS A 256 -24.06 4.53 -4.93
C HIS A 256 -23.90 5.31 -3.61
N ILE A 257 -23.15 4.82 -2.63
CA ILE A 257 -22.96 5.52 -1.35
C ILE A 257 -22.16 6.81 -1.59
N LEU A 258 -22.75 7.97 -1.33
CA LEU A 258 -22.07 9.25 -1.49
C LEU A 258 -21.01 9.44 -0.39
N PRO A 259 -19.78 9.91 -0.69
CA PRO A 259 -18.75 10.18 0.31
C PRO A 259 -19.21 11.17 1.39
N VAL A 260 -20.04 12.13 1.00
CA VAL A 260 -20.63 13.15 1.88
C VAL A 260 -21.93 12.71 2.54
N GLN A 261 -22.40 11.48 2.28
CA GLN A 261 -23.49 10.86 3.04
C GLN A 261 -22.94 10.35 4.36
N PHE A 262 -22.49 11.27 5.21
CA PHE A 262 -21.99 10.97 6.54
C PHE A 262 -23.05 10.20 7.35
N THR A 263 -24.33 10.50 7.06
CA THR A 263 -25.63 9.79 7.18
C THR A 263 -25.85 8.31 6.81
N LEU A 264 -25.31 7.28 7.48
CA LEU A 264 -25.69 5.87 7.17
C LEU A 264 -26.47 5.16 8.29
N PRO A 265 -27.65 4.56 8.00
CA PRO A 265 -28.34 3.65 8.92
C PRO A 265 -27.45 2.46 9.31
N GLN A 266 -27.65 1.91 10.52
CA GLN A 266 -26.84 0.79 11.02
C GLN A 266 -26.81 -0.41 10.05
N SER A 267 -27.94 -0.73 9.42
CA SER A 267 -28.01 -1.81 8.42
C SER A 267 -27.12 -1.57 7.19
N GLU A 268 -26.99 -0.32 6.72
CA GLU A 268 -26.11 0.02 5.60
C GLU A 268 -24.63 0.06 6.02
N ARG A 269 -24.35 0.46 7.27
CA ARG A 269 -22.99 0.36 7.84
C ARG A 269 -22.52 -1.09 7.89
N GLU A 270 -23.35 -2.00 8.37
CA GLU A 270 -23.00 -3.44 8.42
C GLU A 270 -22.83 -4.04 7.02
N LYS A 271 -23.65 -3.64 6.03
CA LYS A 271 -23.45 -4.04 4.63
C LYS A 271 -22.10 -3.57 4.08
N LEU A 272 -21.68 -2.33 4.37
CA LEU A 272 -20.37 -1.83 3.96
C LEU A 272 -19.22 -2.62 4.59
N ILE A 273 -19.33 -2.93 5.88
CA ILE A 273 -18.34 -3.75 6.59
C ILE A 273 -18.25 -5.13 5.93
N MET A 274 -19.39 -5.80 5.75
CA MET A 274 -19.44 -7.13 5.11
C MET A 274 -18.90 -7.12 3.68
N LEU A 275 -19.23 -6.09 2.88
CA LEU A 275 -18.68 -5.89 1.55
C LEU A 275 -17.14 -5.85 1.55
N GLY A 276 -16.54 -5.11 2.48
CA GLY A 276 -15.08 -5.03 2.60
C GLY A 276 -14.45 -6.37 3.01
N TYR A 277 -15.10 -7.11 3.91
CA TYR A 277 -14.70 -8.46 4.29
C TYR A 277 -14.76 -9.42 3.09
N ASP A 278 -15.90 -9.52 2.43
CA ASP A 278 -16.13 -10.43 1.30
C ASP A 278 -15.18 -10.14 0.14
N THR A 279 -14.99 -8.86 -0.20
CA THR A 279 -14.07 -8.42 -1.26
C THR A 279 -12.64 -8.82 -0.94
N THR A 280 -12.21 -8.67 0.30
CA THR A 280 -10.85 -9.02 0.74
C THR A 280 -10.65 -10.53 0.74
N MET A 281 -11.61 -11.29 1.27
CA MET A 281 -11.60 -12.75 1.22
C MET A 281 -11.54 -13.28 -0.22
N GLU A 282 -12.38 -12.76 -1.10
CA GLU A 282 -12.39 -13.12 -2.53
C GLU A 282 -11.05 -12.80 -3.20
N TYR A 283 -10.47 -11.63 -2.89
CA TYR A 283 -9.17 -11.24 -3.44
C TYR A 283 -8.10 -12.26 -3.07
N PHE A 284 -7.91 -12.57 -1.78
CA PHE A 284 -6.87 -13.50 -1.35
C PHE A 284 -7.12 -14.92 -1.86
N LYS A 285 -8.37 -15.42 -1.75
CA LYS A 285 -8.69 -16.81 -2.10
C LYS A 285 -8.71 -17.06 -3.60
N LYS A 286 -9.10 -16.07 -4.42
CA LYS A 286 -9.27 -16.25 -5.87
C LYS A 286 -8.34 -15.38 -6.70
N THR A 287 -8.40 -14.06 -6.56
CA THR A 287 -7.65 -13.14 -7.43
C THR A 287 -6.14 -13.30 -7.25
N LEU A 288 -5.67 -13.28 -6.00
CA LEU A 288 -4.26 -13.45 -5.67
C LEU A 288 -3.80 -14.85 -6.03
N LEU A 289 -4.61 -15.90 -5.80
CA LEU A 289 -4.29 -17.26 -6.25
C LEU A 289 -4.00 -17.32 -7.76
N GLN A 290 -4.85 -16.73 -8.60
CA GLN A 290 -4.62 -16.72 -10.05
C GLN A 290 -3.37 -15.92 -10.44
N LYS A 291 -3.13 -14.80 -9.76
CA LYS A 291 -1.88 -14.03 -9.93
C LYS A 291 -0.65 -14.86 -9.56
N LYS A 292 -0.68 -15.60 -8.45
CA LYS A 292 0.44 -16.46 -8.03
C LYS A 292 0.69 -17.58 -9.04
N LYS A 293 -0.38 -18.19 -9.60
CA LYS A 293 -0.28 -19.18 -10.69
C LYS A 293 0.35 -18.61 -11.96
N SER A 294 0.12 -17.35 -12.29
CA SER A 294 0.76 -16.72 -13.46
C SER A 294 2.20 -16.28 -13.21
N LEU A 295 2.55 -15.95 -11.96
CA LEU A 295 3.90 -15.55 -11.56
C LEU A 295 4.87 -16.72 -11.45
N LEU A 296 4.44 -17.86 -10.90
CA LEU A 296 5.32 -19.01 -10.65
C LEU A 296 6.13 -19.43 -11.89
N PRO A 297 5.52 -19.61 -13.09
CA PRO A 297 6.28 -19.94 -14.30
C PRO A 297 7.35 -18.90 -14.65
N GLN A 298 7.15 -17.62 -14.31
CA GLN A 298 8.12 -16.57 -14.59
C GLN A 298 9.41 -16.76 -13.77
N TYR A 299 9.24 -17.07 -12.49
CA TYR A 299 10.37 -17.35 -11.60
C TYR A 299 10.99 -18.71 -11.86
N THR A 300 10.21 -19.73 -12.23
CA THR A 300 10.76 -21.05 -12.60
C THR A 300 11.70 -20.96 -13.79
N VAL A 301 11.33 -20.23 -14.86
CA VAL A 301 12.24 -20.03 -16.01
C VAL A 301 13.51 -19.29 -15.59
N MET A 302 13.40 -18.27 -14.73
CA MET A 302 14.56 -17.57 -14.20
C MET A 302 15.46 -18.51 -13.37
N LEU A 303 14.87 -19.33 -12.50
CA LEU A 303 15.57 -20.31 -11.66
C LEU A 303 16.31 -21.35 -12.50
N ASP A 304 15.68 -21.88 -13.56
CA ASP A 304 16.30 -22.85 -14.47
C ASP A 304 17.56 -22.30 -15.13
N HIS A 305 17.54 -21.02 -15.54
CA HIS A 305 18.73 -20.37 -16.07
C HIS A 305 19.81 -20.20 -15.00
N LEU A 306 19.44 -19.77 -13.79
CA LEU A 306 20.39 -19.64 -12.68
C LEU A 306 21.05 -20.98 -12.32
N ILE A 307 20.31 -22.10 -12.36
CA ILE A 307 20.87 -23.45 -12.18
C ILE A 307 21.92 -23.75 -13.26
N LYS A 308 21.61 -23.49 -14.53
CA LYS A 308 22.53 -23.69 -15.66
C LYS A 308 23.79 -22.82 -15.50
N ILE A 309 23.63 -21.55 -15.12
CA ILE A 309 24.74 -20.61 -14.89
C ILE A 309 25.61 -21.11 -13.73
N LYS A 310 25.04 -21.50 -12.60
CA LYS A 310 25.77 -22.07 -11.44
C LYS A 310 26.59 -23.28 -11.84
N ASN A 311 25.99 -24.21 -12.57
CA ASN A 311 26.67 -25.41 -13.07
C ASN A 311 27.81 -25.07 -14.04
N ALA A 312 27.60 -24.11 -14.95
CA ALA A 312 28.62 -23.68 -15.89
C ALA A 312 29.81 -23.00 -15.20
N VAL A 313 29.55 -22.07 -14.26
CA VAL A 313 30.60 -21.39 -13.47
C VAL A 313 31.39 -22.38 -12.62
N LYS A 314 30.70 -23.31 -11.93
CA LYS A 314 31.35 -24.36 -11.13
C LYS A 314 32.31 -25.20 -11.98
N ASN A 315 31.91 -25.56 -13.20
CA ASN A 315 32.70 -26.36 -14.14
C ASN A 315 33.67 -25.55 -15.02
N ASN A 316 33.90 -24.26 -14.73
CA ASN A 316 34.74 -23.35 -15.52
C ASN A 316 34.32 -23.20 -17.00
N LYS A 317 33.06 -23.46 -17.34
CA LYS A 317 32.49 -23.27 -18.68
C LYS A 317 31.96 -21.84 -18.84
N ILE A 318 32.87 -20.85 -18.83
CA ILE A 318 32.48 -19.42 -18.72
C ILE A 318 31.73 -18.92 -19.97
N CYS A 319 32.05 -19.44 -21.16
CA CYS A 319 31.30 -19.13 -22.38
C CYS A 319 29.84 -19.59 -22.29
N ASP A 320 29.60 -20.78 -21.75
CA ASP A 320 28.23 -21.31 -21.56
C ASP A 320 27.47 -20.46 -20.54
N ALA A 321 28.12 -20.10 -19.41
CA ALA A 321 27.53 -19.21 -18.40
C ALA A 321 27.12 -17.86 -19.01
N LYS A 322 27.97 -17.27 -19.85
CA LYS A 322 27.66 -16.03 -20.59
C LYS A 322 26.42 -16.19 -21.45
N SER A 323 26.34 -17.27 -22.25
CA SER A 323 25.18 -17.55 -23.10
C SER A 323 23.91 -17.70 -22.28
N TYR A 324 23.94 -18.46 -21.18
CA TYR A 324 22.78 -18.63 -20.31
C TYR A 324 22.33 -17.33 -19.63
N ILE A 325 23.24 -16.44 -19.29
CA ILE A 325 22.87 -15.09 -18.79
C ILE A 325 22.18 -14.30 -19.89
N CYS A 326 22.69 -14.31 -21.12
CA CYS A 326 22.02 -13.64 -22.24
C CYS A 326 20.61 -14.20 -22.47
N ASP A 327 20.45 -15.53 -22.51
CA ASP A 327 19.16 -16.20 -22.70
C ASP A 327 18.15 -15.81 -21.60
N MET A 328 18.62 -15.81 -20.34
CA MET A 328 17.81 -15.34 -19.21
C MET A 328 17.36 -13.90 -19.41
N PHE A 329 18.24 -13.00 -19.86
CA PHE A 329 17.89 -11.59 -20.06
C PHE A 329 16.97 -11.34 -21.26
N ILE A 330 17.07 -12.16 -22.31
CA ILE A 330 16.10 -12.16 -23.43
C ILE A 330 14.71 -12.46 -22.87
N TYR A 331 14.58 -13.47 -22.02
CA TYR A 331 13.31 -13.78 -21.35
C TYR A 331 12.85 -12.64 -20.41
N LEU A 332 13.77 -12.09 -19.61
CA LEU A 332 13.45 -11.02 -18.65
C LEU A 332 12.99 -9.72 -19.33
N CYS A 333 13.31 -9.48 -20.61
CA CYS A 333 12.76 -8.33 -21.36
C CYS A 333 11.23 -8.29 -21.32
N ASP A 334 10.61 -9.47 -21.43
CA ASP A 334 9.16 -9.64 -21.31
C ASP A 334 8.73 -9.90 -19.87
N ALA A 335 9.49 -10.66 -19.08
CA ALA A 335 9.06 -11.02 -17.73
C ALA A 335 9.18 -9.88 -16.70
N LYS A 336 9.96 -8.81 -16.96
CA LYS A 336 10.14 -7.65 -16.05
C LYS A 336 8.85 -6.91 -15.68
N ARG A 337 7.76 -7.09 -16.45
CA ARG A 337 6.42 -6.55 -16.12
C ARG A 337 5.73 -7.34 -15.01
N TYR A 338 6.22 -8.52 -14.67
CA TYR A 338 5.62 -9.42 -13.68
C TYR A 338 6.54 -9.61 -12.48
N ILE A 339 7.84 -9.77 -12.69
CA ILE A 339 8.82 -10.07 -11.63
C ILE A 339 8.95 -8.90 -10.64
N ASP A 340 9.25 -9.21 -9.38
CA ASP A 340 9.56 -8.22 -8.36
C ASP A 340 10.75 -7.35 -8.80
N ILE A 341 10.59 -6.04 -8.66
CA ILE A 341 11.59 -5.08 -9.10
C ILE A 341 12.93 -5.26 -8.38
N ALA A 342 12.93 -5.66 -7.10
CA ALA A 342 14.15 -5.91 -6.35
C ALA A 342 14.93 -7.11 -6.90
N ILE A 343 14.23 -8.20 -7.20
CA ILE A 343 14.81 -9.41 -7.81
C ILE A 343 15.36 -9.08 -9.21
N TYR A 344 14.62 -8.32 -10.01
CA TYR A 344 15.09 -7.87 -11.33
C TYR A 344 16.36 -7.01 -11.23
N ASP A 345 16.38 -6.04 -10.31
CA ASP A 345 17.56 -5.18 -10.08
C ASP A 345 18.78 -6.00 -9.62
N ASN A 346 18.58 -7.01 -8.76
CA ASN A 346 19.64 -7.93 -8.34
C ASN A 346 20.16 -8.77 -9.52
N ALA A 347 19.28 -9.21 -10.42
CA ALA A 347 19.69 -9.88 -11.65
C ALA A 347 20.54 -8.97 -12.55
N VAL A 348 20.15 -7.69 -12.71
CA VAL A 348 20.91 -6.70 -13.48
C VAL A 348 22.30 -6.50 -12.86
N ARG A 349 22.38 -6.31 -11.53
CA ARG A 349 23.66 -6.17 -10.83
C ARG A 349 24.55 -7.40 -11.00
N PHE A 350 24.00 -8.60 -10.86
CA PHE A 350 24.73 -9.85 -11.10
C PHE A 350 25.28 -9.90 -12.53
N LYS A 351 24.46 -9.59 -13.54
CA LYS A 351 24.90 -9.53 -14.94
C LYS A 351 26.05 -8.53 -15.11
N ASP A 352 25.88 -7.28 -14.67
CA ASP A 352 26.90 -6.25 -14.83
C ASP A 352 28.22 -6.64 -14.14
N TYR A 353 28.12 -7.24 -12.95
CA TYR A 353 29.27 -7.75 -12.22
C TYR A 353 29.95 -8.92 -12.96
N PHE A 354 29.19 -9.91 -13.43
CA PHE A 354 29.73 -11.04 -14.20
C PHE A 354 30.48 -10.57 -15.44
N PHE A 355 29.87 -9.69 -16.26
CA PHE A 355 30.45 -9.26 -17.52
C PHE A 355 31.66 -8.34 -17.35
N SER A 356 31.69 -7.49 -16.31
CA SER A 356 32.85 -6.64 -16.00
C SER A 356 34.08 -7.42 -15.50
N HIS A 357 33.89 -8.68 -15.10
CA HIS A 357 34.94 -9.55 -14.60
C HIS A 357 35.37 -10.63 -15.60
N LEU A 358 34.87 -10.60 -16.84
CA LEU A 358 35.35 -11.48 -17.90
C LEU A 358 36.75 -11.07 -18.34
N GLN A 359 37.67 -12.05 -18.42
CA GLN A 359 39.00 -11.89 -18.97
C GLN A 359 39.27 -12.91 -20.06
N THR A 360 39.90 -12.48 -21.15
CA THR A 360 40.34 -13.38 -22.21
C THR A 360 41.80 -13.72 -21.99
N SER A 361 42.10 -14.99 -21.78
CA SER A 361 43.49 -15.46 -21.73
C SER A 361 44.05 -15.52 -23.15
N PHE A 362 45.03 -14.67 -23.45
CA PHE A 362 45.66 -14.60 -24.77
C PHE A 362 46.33 -15.92 -25.17
N PHE A 363 46.90 -16.65 -24.20
CA PHE A 363 47.62 -17.91 -24.42
C PHE A 363 46.69 -19.12 -24.58
N LEU A 364 45.65 -19.21 -23.76
CA LEU A 364 44.74 -20.36 -23.74
C LEU A 364 43.55 -20.21 -24.70
N LYS A 365 43.37 -19.02 -25.30
CA LYS A 365 42.15 -18.64 -26.04
C LYS A 365 40.86 -18.96 -25.24
N SER A 366 40.96 -18.94 -23.91
CA SER A 366 39.88 -19.22 -22.97
C SER A 366 39.33 -17.92 -22.39
N THR A 367 38.03 -17.93 -22.07
CA THR A 367 37.41 -16.87 -21.25
C THR A 367 37.40 -17.34 -19.81
N GLU A 368 37.85 -16.48 -18.89
CA GLU A 368 37.95 -16.74 -17.46
C GLU A 368 37.25 -15.63 -16.67
N LEU A 369 36.94 -15.90 -15.39
CA LEU A 369 36.38 -14.91 -14.47
C LEU A 369 37.47 -14.41 -13.52
N LYS A 370 37.71 -13.10 -13.55
CA LYS A 370 38.41 -12.42 -12.47
C LYS A 370 37.55 -12.48 -11.21
N ASP A 371 38.15 -12.80 -10.08
CA ASP A 371 37.45 -12.89 -8.79
C ASP A 371 36.22 -13.83 -8.81
N LYS A 372 36.44 -15.07 -9.28
CA LYS A 372 35.41 -16.10 -9.38
C LYS A 372 34.60 -16.27 -8.09
N ARG A 373 35.23 -16.13 -6.92
CA ARG A 373 34.56 -16.26 -5.62
C ARG A 373 33.47 -15.21 -5.43
N GLN A 374 33.77 -13.96 -5.74
CA GLN A 374 32.78 -12.88 -5.60
C GLN A 374 31.65 -13.00 -6.63
N VAL A 375 31.95 -13.47 -7.85
CA VAL A 375 30.92 -13.79 -8.85
C VAL A 375 29.99 -14.89 -8.37
N GLU A 376 30.54 -15.97 -7.79
CA GLU A 376 29.75 -17.06 -7.20
C GLU A 376 28.89 -16.59 -6.04
N PHE A 377 29.38 -15.65 -5.20
CA PHE A 377 28.59 -15.06 -4.12
C PHE A 377 27.34 -14.34 -4.64
N TYR A 378 27.48 -13.42 -5.61
CA TYR A 378 26.33 -12.72 -6.19
C TYR A 378 25.35 -13.67 -6.89
N LEU A 379 25.88 -14.66 -7.61
CA LEU A 379 25.06 -15.68 -8.28
C LEU A 379 24.28 -16.52 -7.27
N ASN A 380 24.89 -16.91 -6.15
CA ASN A 380 24.23 -17.70 -5.12
C ASN A 380 23.12 -16.90 -4.44
N ASN A 381 23.37 -15.65 -4.07
CA ASN A 381 22.34 -14.81 -3.46
C ASN A 381 21.12 -14.63 -4.38
N LEU A 382 21.33 -14.34 -5.66
CA LEU A 382 20.25 -14.22 -6.63
C LEU A 382 19.49 -15.55 -6.81
N TYR A 383 20.22 -16.67 -6.84
CA TYR A 383 19.61 -18.00 -6.92
C TYR A 383 18.74 -18.30 -5.70
N ASP A 384 19.24 -18.04 -4.49
CA ASP A 384 18.52 -18.31 -3.24
C ASP A 384 17.27 -17.42 -3.16
N GLU A 385 17.36 -16.14 -3.54
CA GLU A 385 16.23 -15.20 -3.59
C GLU A 385 15.12 -15.67 -4.55
N VAL A 386 15.49 -16.11 -5.77
CA VAL A 386 14.52 -16.63 -6.75
C VAL A 386 13.93 -17.98 -6.32
N LEU A 387 14.74 -18.85 -5.71
CA LEU A 387 14.30 -20.15 -5.20
C LEU A 387 13.29 -19.99 -4.07
N GLU A 388 13.61 -19.16 -3.07
CA GLU A 388 12.71 -18.83 -1.96
C GLU A 388 11.39 -18.29 -2.51
N ARG A 389 11.46 -17.40 -3.51
CA ARG A 389 10.25 -16.86 -4.14
C ARG A 389 9.41 -17.93 -4.83
N CYS A 390 10.02 -18.86 -5.57
CA CYS A 390 9.29 -20.01 -6.14
C CYS A 390 8.57 -20.81 -5.05
N MET A 391 9.27 -21.11 -3.94
CA MET A 391 8.71 -21.88 -2.82
C MET A 391 7.52 -21.16 -2.16
N GLU A 392 7.61 -19.84 -1.98
CA GLU A 392 6.50 -19.02 -1.46
C GLU A 392 5.27 -19.04 -2.38
N LEU A 393 5.49 -18.91 -3.69
CA LEU A 393 4.42 -18.97 -4.69
C LEU A 393 3.73 -20.34 -4.69
N GLU A 394 4.52 -21.43 -4.67
CA GLU A 394 4.02 -22.81 -4.61
C GLU A 394 3.23 -23.07 -3.31
N ALA A 395 3.76 -22.62 -2.16
CA ALA A 395 3.08 -22.76 -0.87
C ALA A 395 1.72 -22.06 -0.88
N TYR A 396 1.64 -20.83 -1.38
CA TYR A 396 0.38 -20.09 -1.50
C TYR A 396 -0.59 -20.79 -2.44
N ILE A 397 -0.12 -21.25 -3.61
CA ILE A 397 -0.98 -21.96 -4.57
C ILE A 397 -1.55 -23.23 -3.96
N LYS A 398 -0.72 -23.97 -3.22
CA LYS A 398 -1.11 -25.19 -2.53
C LYS A 398 -2.16 -24.92 -1.45
N GLU A 399 -1.96 -23.88 -0.64
CA GLU A 399 -2.88 -23.49 0.43
C GLU A 399 -4.30 -23.20 -0.09
N PHE A 400 -4.42 -22.45 -1.19
CA PHE A 400 -5.73 -21.99 -1.70
C PHE A 400 -6.29 -22.80 -2.89
N SER A 401 -5.61 -23.86 -3.34
CA SER A 401 -6.13 -24.77 -4.38
C SER A 401 -6.77 -26.04 -3.81
N MET A 402 -6.62 -26.31 -2.51
CA MET A 402 -7.36 -27.35 -1.78
C MET A 402 -8.71 -26.80 -1.31
#